data_AF-A0A7R9LHH9-F1
#
_entry.id   AF-A0A7R9LHH9-F1
#
_cell.length_a   1.000
_cell.length_b   1.000
_cell.length_c   1.000
_cell.angle_alpha   90.00
_cell.angle_beta   90.00
_cell.angle_gamma   90.00
#
_symmetry.space_group_name_H-M   'P 1'
#
loop_
_entity.id
_entity.type
_entity.pdbx_description
1 polymer ?
#
loop_
_entity_poly.entity_id
_entity_poly.type
_entity_poly.pdbx_seq_one_letter_code
_entity_poly.pdbx_strand_id
1 'polypeptide(L)'
;MSKVSFKERVILVDILAVIFGISSWVEVNGVWVETPILVQRLPEEWNLASFIVMITQLANIGPIVYSILKFKFTLKSVENPAIHVTLLIGAVSCLLLSLFWDRISLINGSQHSVTFLLLTALLAVVDCTTSVLYLPFMAHFKSKYLMSYLIGQGLSGLIPSIVAIIQGM
;
A
#
# COMPACT_ATOMS: atom_id res chain seq x y z
N MET A 1 -17.20 29.56 -18.26
CA MET A 1 -16.68 28.77 -17.12
C MET A 1 -17.72 27.73 -16.75
N SER A 2 -17.38 26.46 -16.95
CA SER A 2 -18.31 25.32 -16.90
C SER A 2 -18.89 25.12 -15.52
N LYS A 3 -20.23 25.09 -15.42
CA LYS A 3 -20.93 24.37 -14.37
C LYS A 3 -20.58 22.89 -14.52
N VAL A 4 -19.49 22.47 -13.88
CA VAL A 4 -19.11 21.07 -13.76
C VAL A 4 -20.29 20.37 -13.10
N SER A 5 -20.98 19.52 -13.87
CA SER A 5 -22.24 18.89 -13.49
C SER A 5 -22.02 17.96 -12.29
N PHE A 6 -22.25 18.49 -11.08
CA PHE A 6 -22.43 17.69 -9.87
C PHE A 6 -23.68 16.79 -9.95
N LYS A 7 -24.58 17.06 -10.92
CA LYS A 7 -25.91 16.46 -11.04
C LYS A 7 -25.95 14.97 -11.40
N GLU A 8 -24.81 14.35 -11.66
CA GLU A 8 -24.72 12.91 -11.99
C GLU A 8 -23.73 12.12 -11.10
N ARG A 9 -23.19 12.72 -10.03
CA ARG A 9 -22.28 11.99 -9.12
C ARG A 9 -23.11 11.07 -8.22
N VAL A 10 -22.69 9.82 -8.13
CA VAL A 10 -23.23 8.88 -7.14
C VAL A 10 -22.27 8.91 -5.97
N ILE A 11 -22.70 9.48 -4.84
CA ILE A 11 -21.87 9.67 -3.63
C ILE A 11 -21.23 8.36 -3.17
N LEU A 12 -21.95 7.25 -3.28
CA LEU A 12 -21.42 5.92 -2.97
C LEU A 12 -20.15 5.61 -3.78
N VAL A 13 -20.12 5.94 -5.07
CA VAL A 13 -18.95 5.68 -5.93
C VAL A 13 -17.78 6.59 -5.55
N ASP A 14 -18.06 7.85 -5.15
CA ASP A 14 -17.03 8.75 -4.62
C ASP A 14 -16.41 8.19 -3.33
N ILE A 15 -17.22 7.71 -2.39
CA ILE A 15 -16.75 7.09 -1.14
C ILE A 15 -15.92 5.85 -1.43
N LEU A 16 -16.41 4.95 -2.29
CA LEU A 16 -15.69 3.74 -2.67
C LEU A 16 -14.37 4.06 -3.37
N ALA A 17 -14.33 5.07 -4.24
CA ALA A 17 -13.09 5.52 -4.89
C ALA A 17 -12.09 6.09 -3.87
N VAL A 18 -12.55 6.81 -2.85
CA VAL A 18 -11.70 7.30 -1.75
C VAL A 18 -11.13 6.13 -0.95
N ILE A 19 -11.96 5.18 -0.53
CA ILE A 19 -11.50 3.98 0.21
C ILE A 19 -10.51 3.18 -0.63
N PHE A 20 -10.78 3.03 -1.92
CA PHE A 20 -9.88 2.37 -2.85
C PHE A 20 -8.53 3.09 -2.97
N GLY A 21 -8.54 4.43 -3.04
CA GLY A 21 -7.33 5.24 -3.01
C GLY A 21 -6.57 5.15 -1.68
N ILE A 22 -7.26 5.04 -0.54
CA ILE A 22 -6.59 4.83 0.75
C ILE A 22 -5.83 3.50 0.73
N SER A 23 -6.45 2.43 0.22
CA SER A 23 -5.88 1.08 0.19
C SER A 23 -4.66 0.88 -0.72
N SER A 24 -4.18 1.92 -1.43
CA SER A 24 -3.00 1.75 -2.29
C SER A 24 -1.66 1.95 -1.58
N TRP A 25 -1.67 2.64 -0.43
CA TRP A 25 -0.44 3.05 0.29
C TRP A 25 -0.60 3.02 1.81
N VAL A 26 -1.78 2.68 2.33
CA VAL A 26 -2.05 2.73 3.78
C VAL A 26 -1.20 1.72 4.53
N GLU A 27 -0.88 0.58 3.92
CA GLU A 27 -0.04 -0.46 4.52
C GLU A 27 1.37 0.04 4.81
N VAL A 28 2.11 0.50 3.79
CA VAL A 28 3.48 1.00 3.97
C VAL A 28 3.51 2.30 4.78
N ASN A 29 2.53 3.19 4.60
CA ASN A 29 2.44 4.41 5.42
C ASN A 29 2.22 4.08 6.91
N GLY A 30 1.41 3.05 7.21
CA GLY A 30 1.22 2.55 8.57
C GLY A 30 2.53 2.07 9.19
N VAL A 31 3.31 1.27 8.46
CA VAL A 31 4.62 0.79 8.91
C VAL A 31 5.59 1.94 9.18
N TRP A 32 5.62 2.96 8.30
CA TRP A 32 6.45 4.14 8.47
C TRP A 32 6.11 4.95 9.71
N VAL A 33 4.83 5.18 9.93
CA VAL A 33 4.35 5.95 11.09
C VAL A 33 4.71 5.27 12.41
N GLU A 34 4.69 3.93 12.46
CA GLU A 34 5.05 3.14 13.64
C GLU A 34 6.57 2.95 13.82
N THR A 35 7.38 3.34 12.83
CA THR A 35 8.83 3.13 12.85
C THR A 35 9.52 3.65 14.11
N PRO A 36 9.20 4.86 14.66
CA PRO A 36 9.80 5.34 15.90
C PRO A 36 9.61 4.43 17.13
N ILE A 37 8.53 3.64 17.17
CA ILE A 37 8.31 2.63 18.21
C ILE A 37 9.07 1.35 17.85
N LEU A 38 9.01 0.93 16.59
CA LEU A 38 9.65 -0.30 16.12
C LEU A 38 11.17 -0.29 16.28
N VAL A 39 11.83 0.85 16.03
CA VAL A 39 13.30 0.98 16.21
C VAL A 39 13.75 0.77 17.67
N GLN A 40 12.84 0.89 18.64
CA GLN A 40 13.15 0.64 20.06
C GLN A 40 12.98 -0.84 20.44
N ARG A 41 12.30 -1.63 19.61
CA ARG A 41 11.92 -3.02 19.92
C ARG A 41 12.57 -4.05 18.99
N LEU A 42 12.90 -3.67 17.78
CA LEU A 42 13.51 -4.55 16.78
C LEU A 42 15.04 -4.41 16.78
N PRO A 43 15.77 -5.51 16.54
CA PRO A 43 17.23 -5.55 16.67
C PRO A 43 17.96 -4.69 15.62
N GLU A 44 17.29 -4.27 14.55
CA GLU A 44 17.86 -3.42 13.51
C GLU A 44 18.01 -1.95 13.93
N GLU A 45 17.35 -1.51 15.00
CA GLU A 45 17.34 -0.12 15.46
C GLU A 45 17.05 0.86 14.31
N TRP A 46 17.80 1.97 14.21
CA TRP A 46 17.63 2.95 13.14
C TRP A 46 17.98 2.44 11.74
N ASN A 47 18.67 1.30 11.61
CA ASN A 47 18.85 0.66 10.30
C ASN A 47 17.53 0.12 9.74
N LEU A 48 16.52 -0.10 10.59
CA LEU A 48 15.18 -0.51 10.18
C LEU A 48 14.57 0.46 9.16
N ALA A 49 14.67 1.77 9.42
CA ALA A 49 14.17 2.80 8.51
C ALA A 49 14.86 2.71 7.14
N SER A 50 16.18 2.52 7.12
CA SER A 50 16.95 2.31 5.89
C SER A 50 16.54 1.05 5.15
N PHE A 51 16.26 -0.05 5.86
CA PHE A 51 15.77 -1.28 5.25
C PHE A 51 14.38 -1.11 4.65
N ILE A 52 13.45 -0.42 5.33
CA ILE A 52 12.12 -0.13 4.79
C ILE A 52 12.23 0.68 3.50
N VAL A 53 13.05 1.75 3.46
CA VAL A 53 13.29 2.51 2.21
C VAL A 53 13.79 1.59 1.12
N MET A 54 14.85 0.82 1.37
CA MET A 54 15.45 -0.05 0.36
C MET A 54 14.45 -1.09 -0.16
N ILE A 55 13.67 -1.69 0.72
CA ILE A 55 12.60 -2.63 0.39
C ILE A 55 11.57 -1.97 -0.52
N THR A 56 11.09 -0.76 -0.18
CA THR A 56 10.13 -0.01 -1.00
C THR A 56 10.71 0.33 -2.37
N GLN A 57 11.99 0.69 -2.46
CA GLN A 57 12.63 0.95 -3.73
C GLN A 57 12.70 -0.32 -4.60
N LEU A 58 13.05 -1.46 -4.01
CA LEU A 58 13.10 -2.76 -4.70
C LEU A 58 11.70 -3.26 -5.09
N ALA A 59 10.68 -2.92 -4.32
CA ALA A 59 9.29 -3.29 -4.58
C ALA A 59 8.73 -2.71 -5.89
N ASN A 60 9.36 -1.67 -6.45
CA ASN A 60 9.05 -1.16 -7.80
C ASN A 60 9.24 -2.21 -8.92
N ILE A 61 9.86 -3.36 -8.63
CA ILE A 61 9.84 -4.54 -9.51
C ILE A 61 8.39 -4.99 -9.79
N GLY A 62 7.46 -4.85 -8.83
CA GLY A 62 6.05 -5.19 -9.00
C GLY A 62 5.40 -4.53 -10.23
N PRO A 63 5.44 -3.18 -10.34
CA PRO A 63 5.06 -2.45 -11.54
C PRO A 63 5.70 -2.92 -12.85
N ILE A 64 6.99 -3.25 -12.82
CA ILE A 64 7.73 -3.71 -14.01
C ILE A 64 7.18 -5.08 -14.45
N VAL A 65 7.02 -6.01 -13.51
CA VAL A 65 6.44 -7.33 -13.76
C VAL A 65 5.03 -7.20 -14.33
N TYR A 66 4.19 -6.38 -13.70
CA TYR A 66 2.83 -6.13 -14.19
C TYR A 66 2.83 -5.55 -15.62
N SER A 67 3.69 -4.58 -15.90
CA SER A 67 3.78 -3.94 -17.22
C SER A 67 4.21 -4.94 -18.32
N ILE A 68 5.19 -5.81 -18.03
CA ILE A 68 5.64 -6.86 -18.94
C ILE A 68 4.52 -7.87 -19.20
N LEU A 69 3.82 -8.32 -18.16
CA LEU A 69 2.70 -9.24 -18.28
C LEU A 69 1.60 -8.60 -19.15
N LYS A 70 1.23 -7.35 -18.85
CA LYS A 70 0.20 -6.61 -19.59
C LYS A 70 0.52 -6.52 -21.08
N PHE A 71 1.78 -6.24 -21.41
CA PHE A 71 2.26 -6.18 -22.79
C PHE A 71 2.20 -7.53 -23.49
N LYS A 72 2.70 -8.60 -22.85
CA LYS A 72 2.81 -9.93 -23.48
C LYS A 72 1.47 -10.62 -23.71
N PHE A 73 0.48 -10.39 -22.86
CA PHE A 73 -0.75 -11.19 -22.85
C PHE A 73 -2.02 -10.38 -23.22
N THR A 74 -1.88 -9.13 -23.69
CA THR A 74 -3.02 -8.25 -24.09
C THR A 74 -4.14 -8.25 -23.03
N LEU A 75 -3.75 -7.96 -21.81
CA LEU A 75 -4.43 -8.34 -20.57
C LEU A 75 -5.51 -7.36 -20.13
N LYS A 76 -6.42 -6.95 -21.02
CA LYS A 76 -7.58 -6.12 -20.62
C LYS A 76 -8.49 -6.80 -19.58
N SER A 77 -8.46 -8.14 -19.48
CA SER A 77 -9.36 -8.90 -18.60
C SER A 77 -8.78 -9.24 -17.21
N VAL A 78 -7.51 -8.93 -16.92
CA VAL A 78 -6.89 -9.29 -15.62
C VAL A 78 -6.74 -8.13 -14.65
N GLU A 79 -7.11 -6.92 -15.02
CA GLU A 79 -7.05 -5.77 -14.09
C GLU A 79 -7.88 -6.06 -12.83
N ASN A 80 -9.10 -6.58 -12.99
CA ASN A 80 -9.97 -6.95 -11.87
C ASN A 80 -9.38 -8.10 -11.01
N PRO A 81 -9.00 -9.28 -11.59
CA PRO A 81 -8.30 -10.32 -10.85
C PRO A 81 -7.05 -9.84 -10.11
N ALA A 82 -6.21 -9.03 -10.77
CA ALA A 82 -4.98 -8.51 -10.18
C ALA A 82 -5.26 -7.65 -8.95
N ILE A 83 -6.26 -6.76 -9.03
CA ILE A 83 -6.69 -5.92 -7.89
C ILE A 83 -7.15 -6.80 -6.71
N HIS A 84 -7.97 -7.82 -6.96
CA HIS A 84 -8.43 -8.71 -5.89
C HIS A 84 -7.29 -9.52 -5.27
N VAL A 85 -6.35 -9.99 -6.09
CA VAL A 85 -5.16 -10.72 -5.61
C VAL A 85 -4.27 -9.80 -4.78
N THR A 86 -3.98 -8.58 -5.22
CA THR A 86 -3.15 -7.64 -4.46
C THR A 86 -3.81 -7.25 -3.14
N LEU A 87 -5.13 -6.99 -3.14
CA LEU A 87 -5.88 -6.70 -1.91
C LEU A 87 -5.87 -7.87 -0.93
N LEU A 88 -6.04 -9.11 -1.42
CA LEU A 88 -6.00 -10.30 -0.57
C LEU A 88 -4.60 -10.49 0.03
N ILE A 89 -3.54 -10.37 -0.77
CA ILE A 89 -2.16 -10.48 -0.30
C ILE A 89 -1.84 -9.38 0.71
N GLY A 90 -2.24 -8.13 0.45
CA GLY A 90 -2.06 -7.00 1.36
C GLY A 90 -2.76 -7.24 2.70
N ALA A 91 -4.05 -7.59 2.67
CA ALA A 91 -4.83 -7.87 3.87
C ALA A 91 -4.25 -9.02 4.72
N VAL A 92 -3.89 -10.13 4.07
CA VAL A 92 -3.25 -11.28 4.75
C VAL A 92 -1.89 -10.87 5.32
N SER A 93 -1.09 -10.13 4.56
CA SER A 93 0.23 -9.67 5.01
C SER A 93 0.13 -8.71 6.19
N CYS A 94 -0.83 -7.79 6.20
CA CYS A 94 -1.10 -6.92 7.35
C CYS A 94 -1.51 -7.70 8.60
N LEU A 95 -2.39 -8.71 8.44
CA LEU A 95 -2.81 -9.55 9.55
C LEU A 95 -1.64 -10.37 10.11
N LEU A 96 -0.84 -10.98 9.23
CA LEU A 96 0.37 -11.68 9.64
C LEU A 96 1.39 -10.75 10.30
N LEU A 97 1.56 -9.53 9.77
CA LEU A 97 2.46 -8.53 10.34
C LEU A 97 2.03 -8.17 11.75
N SER A 98 0.74 -7.89 11.95
CA SER A 98 0.19 -7.57 13.27
C SER A 98 0.39 -8.69 14.30
N LEU A 99 0.41 -9.96 13.88
CA LEU A 99 0.61 -11.12 14.76
C LEU A 99 2.08 -11.51 15.00
N PHE A 100 2.96 -11.23 14.03
CA PHE A 100 4.33 -11.76 14.01
C PHE A 100 5.43 -10.70 13.89
N TRP A 101 5.10 -9.40 14.03
CA TRP A 101 6.08 -8.31 13.92
C TRP A 101 7.23 -8.42 14.94
N ASP A 102 6.98 -8.98 16.12
CA ASP A 102 7.93 -9.10 17.23
C ASP A 102 8.82 -10.36 17.16
N ARG A 103 8.68 -11.17 16.10
CA ARG A 103 9.43 -12.42 15.94
C ARG A 103 10.87 -12.14 15.52
N ILE A 104 11.79 -12.35 16.45
CA ILE A 104 13.24 -12.26 16.24
C ILE A 104 13.79 -13.62 15.79
N SER A 105 14.53 -13.62 14.69
CA SER A 105 15.24 -14.79 14.15
C SER A 105 16.75 -14.57 14.22
N LEU A 106 17.52 -15.63 14.45
CA LEU A 106 18.98 -15.56 14.53
C LEU A 106 19.58 -16.00 13.19
N ILE A 107 20.21 -15.08 12.46
CA ILE A 107 20.89 -15.34 11.19
C ILE A 107 22.35 -14.99 11.35
N ASN A 108 23.25 -15.92 11.02
CA ASN A 108 24.71 -15.72 11.09
C ASN A 108 25.21 -15.16 12.44
N GLY A 109 24.57 -15.55 13.55
CA GLY A 109 24.94 -15.08 14.89
C GLY A 109 24.37 -13.71 15.27
N SER A 110 23.67 -13.01 14.37
CA SER A 110 23.02 -11.73 14.61
C SER A 110 21.49 -11.89 14.69
N GLN A 111 20.85 -11.07 15.52
CA GLN A 111 19.40 -11.04 15.65
C GLN A 111 18.79 -10.17 14.56
N HIS A 112 17.75 -10.68 13.90
CA HIS A 112 17.06 -10.01 12.81
C HIS A 112 15.54 -10.21 12.89
N SER A 113 14.78 -9.17 12.59
CA SER A 113 13.32 -9.18 12.46
C SER A 113 12.89 -9.63 11.06
N VAL A 114 13.38 -10.79 10.63
CA VAL A 114 13.22 -11.32 9.26
C VAL A 114 11.75 -11.38 8.84
N THR A 115 10.87 -11.83 9.73
CA THR A 115 9.43 -11.92 9.47
C THR A 115 8.83 -10.54 9.19
N PHE A 116 9.19 -9.53 10.00
CA PHE A 116 8.76 -8.16 9.80
C PHE A 116 9.25 -7.60 8.47
N LEU A 117 10.54 -7.77 8.16
CA LEU A 117 11.14 -7.27 6.91
C LEU A 117 10.53 -7.94 5.67
N LEU A 118 10.30 -9.26 5.72
CA LEU A 118 9.70 -10.00 4.62
C LEU A 118 8.24 -9.62 4.39
N LEU A 119 7.44 -9.51 5.45
CA LEU A 119 6.05 -9.07 5.35
C LEU A 119 5.95 -7.62 4.88
N THR A 120 6.84 -6.73 5.36
CA THR A 120 6.94 -5.35 4.87
C THR A 120 7.32 -5.31 3.39
N ALA A 121 8.16 -6.23 2.92
CA ALA A 121 8.48 -6.34 1.50
C ALA A 121 7.28 -6.80 0.65
N LEU A 122 6.47 -7.73 1.16
CA LEU A 122 5.23 -8.11 0.48
C LEU A 122 4.25 -6.94 0.40
N LEU A 123 4.08 -6.19 1.49
CA LEU A 123 3.25 -4.97 1.52
C LEU A 123 3.77 -3.93 0.53
N ALA A 124 5.07 -3.66 0.52
CA ALA A 124 5.65 -2.70 -0.43
C ALA A 124 5.43 -3.12 -1.89
N VAL A 125 5.56 -4.41 -2.21
CA VAL A 125 5.28 -4.91 -3.57
C VAL A 125 3.80 -4.73 -3.91
N VAL A 126 2.89 -4.99 -2.97
CA VAL A 126 1.46 -4.73 -3.14
C VAL A 126 1.22 -3.25 -3.41
N ASP A 127 1.69 -2.34 -2.57
CA ASP A 127 1.47 -0.88 -2.67
C ASP A 127 2.03 -0.27 -3.97
N CYS A 128 3.24 -0.68 -4.36
CA CYS A 128 3.82 -0.27 -5.64
C CYS A 128 2.97 -0.79 -6.81
N THR A 129 2.48 -2.03 -6.74
CA THR A 129 1.68 -2.64 -7.81
C THR A 129 0.27 -2.06 -7.89
N THR A 130 -0.39 -1.81 -6.76
CA THR A 130 -1.74 -1.19 -6.71
C THR A 130 -1.71 0.21 -7.33
N SER A 131 -0.66 0.99 -7.10
CA SER A 131 -0.47 2.32 -7.71
C SER A 131 -0.55 2.32 -9.25
N VAL A 132 -0.07 1.24 -9.90
CA VAL A 132 -0.12 1.09 -11.36
C VAL A 132 -1.34 0.32 -11.87
N LEU A 133 -2.00 -0.45 -11.00
CA LEU A 133 -3.25 -1.17 -11.32
C LEU A 133 -4.48 -0.29 -11.20
N TYR A 134 -4.55 0.50 -10.14
CA TYR A 134 -5.75 1.21 -9.71
C TYR A 134 -6.06 2.37 -10.64
N LEU A 135 -5.03 3.06 -11.14
CA LEU A 135 -5.21 4.21 -12.02
C LEU A 135 -5.86 3.82 -13.37
N PRO A 136 -5.39 2.79 -14.10
CA PRO A 136 -6.09 2.27 -15.28
C PRO A 136 -7.52 1.81 -14.99
N PHE A 137 -7.75 1.12 -13.87
CA PHE A 137 -9.10 0.70 -13.47
C PHE A 137 -10.04 1.88 -13.24
N MET A 138 -9.56 2.93 -12.55
CA MET A 138 -10.31 4.17 -12.32
C MET A 138 -10.58 4.93 -13.63
N ALA A 139 -9.75 4.77 -14.66
CA ALA A 139 -9.97 5.37 -15.97
C ALA A 139 -11.17 4.77 -16.73
N HIS A 140 -11.68 3.59 -16.32
CA HIS A 140 -12.94 3.05 -16.85
C HIS A 140 -14.19 3.79 -16.32
N PHE A 141 -14.05 4.53 -15.22
CA PHE A 141 -15.12 5.34 -14.65
C PHE A 141 -15.11 6.77 -15.23
N LYS A 142 -16.20 7.51 -15.03
CA LYS A 142 -16.25 8.94 -15.38
C LYS A 142 -15.08 9.66 -14.69
N SER A 143 -14.31 10.46 -15.43
CA SER A 143 -13.11 11.19 -14.96
C SER A 143 -13.30 11.94 -13.63
N LYS A 144 -14.54 12.33 -13.30
CA LYS A 144 -14.91 12.94 -12.02
C LYS A 144 -14.58 12.11 -10.77
N TYR A 145 -14.56 10.78 -10.87
CA TYR A 145 -14.24 9.86 -9.76
C TYR A 145 -12.73 9.64 -9.59
N LEU A 146 -11.93 9.95 -10.61
CA LEU A 146 -10.47 9.90 -10.51
C LEU A 146 -9.95 10.87 -9.45
N MET A 147 -10.57 12.05 -9.33
CA MET A 147 -10.22 13.01 -8.28
C MET A 147 -10.50 12.46 -6.88
N SER A 148 -11.59 11.73 -6.70
CA SER A 148 -11.95 11.10 -5.42
C SER A 148 -10.94 10.01 -5.03
N TYR A 149 -10.48 9.23 -6.01
CA TYR A 149 -9.36 8.29 -5.84
C TYR A 149 -8.04 8.99 -5.44
N LEU A 150 -7.66 10.07 -6.11
CA LEU A 150 -6.45 10.83 -5.78
C LEU A 150 -6.52 11.45 -4.38
N ILE A 151 -7.70 11.93 -3.96
CA ILE A 151 -7.93 12.37 -2.57
C ILE A 151 -7.70 11.19 -1.62
N GLY A 152 -8.26 10.02 -1.91
CA GLY A 152 -8.04 8.80 -1.13
C GLY A 152 -6.56 8.44 -0.97
N GLN A 153 -5.79 8.49 -2.06
CA GLN A 153 -4.34 8.28 -1.99
C GLN A 153 -3.65 9.27 -1.04
N GLY A 154 -4.01 10.56 -1.07
CA GLY A 154 -3.50 11.53 -0.11
C GLY A 154 -3.87 11.22 1.34
N LEU A 155 -5.08 10.70 1.57
CA LEU A 155 -5.55 10.31 2.90
C LEU A 155 -4.87 9.04 3.45
N SER A 156 -4.25 8.22 2.59
CA SER A 156 -3.57 6.99 2.99
C SER A 156 -2.44 7.21 4.00
N GLY A 157 -1.77 8.37 3.96
CA GLY A 157 -0.76 8.77 4.95
C GLY A 157 -1.37 9.47 6.16
N LEU A 158 -2.41 10.29 5.94
CA LEU A 158 -3.06 11.05 7.00
C LEU A 158 -3.71 10.16 8.06
N ILE A 159 -4.41 9.10 7.63
CA ILE A 159 -5.14 8.21 8.55
C ILE A 159 -4.18 7.54 9.55
N PRO A 160 -3.09 6.87 9.12
CA PRO A 160 -2.08 6.36 10.03
C PRO A 160 -1.47 7.44 10.94
N SER A 161 -1.16 8.63 10.43
CA SER A 161 -0.61 9.70 11.27
C SER A 161 -1.57 10.14 12.38
N ILE A 162 -2.88 10.21 12.12
CA ILE A 162 -3.88 10.47 13.16
C ILE A 162 -3.88 9.36 14.21
N VAL A 163 -3.77 8.10 13.79
CA VAL A 163 -3.69 6.95 14.70
C VAL A 163 -2.45 7.04 15.60
N ALA A 164 -1.28 7.39 15.05
CA ALA A 164 -0.08 7.61 15.84
C ALA A 164 -0.20 8.73 16.88
N ILE A 165 -0.82 9.85 16.51
CA ILE A 165 -1.11 10.94 17.46
C ILE A 165 -2.00 10.42 18.60
N ILE A 166 -3.02 9.60 18.29
CA ILE A 166 -3.89 9.02 19.30
C ILE A 166 -3.14 8.02 20.21
N GLN A 167 -2.16 7.30 19.66
CA GLN A 167 -1.28 6.40 20.44
C GLN A 167 -0.31 7.15 21.36
N GLY A 168 -0.18 8.47 21.20
CA GLY A 168 0.72 9.31 22.01
C GLY A 168 2.17 9.30 21.52
N MET A 169 2.37 9.03 20.23
CA MET A 169 3.67 9.19 19.55
C MET A 169 4.07 10.66 19.39
#